data_AF-A0A7J3PAU2-F1
#
_entry.id   AF-A0A7J3PAU2-F1
#
_cell.length_a   1.000
_cell.length_b   1.000
_cell.length_c   1.000
_cell.angle_alpha   90.00
_cell.angle_beta   90.00
_cell.angle_gamma   90.00
#
_symmetry.space_group_name_H-M   'P 1'
#
loop_
_entity.id
_entity.type
_entity.pdbx_description
1 polymer ?
#
loop_
_entity_poly.entity_id
_entity_poly.type
_entity_poly.pdbx_seq_one_letter_code
_entity_poly.pdbx_strand_id
1 'polypeptide(L)'
;MRLRAPLFASLLILGALLFLVRCEPIPEKSDTTKKIASRIDAAIWALRHGDNATAPTHLTEARNLYSQLGVENLDNELDNRIKLLFENAIQAPKEESCHELRREVLRAASIVNAPLPLIFAHSPCLVLLISALSGFLYACLLKKTVDWERVREIKAQVEGWRRRLQEARKRRDFKELHKLSQEFSRLAPLQSELMMVQFRPTLYFFPFFILLLLLLGGPYSGWVVVWLPFGLRLPIWGYWTSCGTLSWVILSFGAMSSFWRKLLIGE
;
A
#
# COMPACT_ATOMS: atom_id res chain seq x y z
N MET A 1 -23.72 -2.56 24.71
CA MET A 1 -23.45 -1.10 24.83
C MET A 1 -21.96 -0.72 24.94
N ARG A 2 -20.99 -1.66 25.02
CA ARG A 2 -19.56 -1.36 25.31
C ARG A 2 -18.64 -1.03 24.11
N LEU A 3 -19.09 -1.17 22.86
CA LEU A 3 -18.23 -1.01 21.65
C LEU A 3 -18.27 0.39 21.01
N ARG A 4 -19.02 1.36 21.57
CA ARG A 4 -19.11 2.72 21.00
C ARG A 4 -17.82 3.53 21.21
N ALA A 5 -17.18 3.41 22.37
CA ALA A 5 -15.96 4.13 22.70
C ALA A 5 -14.74 3.82 21.78
N PRO A 6 -14.39 2.55 21.48
CA PRO A 6 -13.21 2.27 20.65
C PRO A 6 -13.39 2.67 19.18
N LEU A 7 -14.63 2.63 18.67
CA LEU A 7 -14.95 3.08 17.31
C LEU A 7 -14.82 4.60 17.16
N PHE A 8 -15.37 5.36 18.11
CA PHE A 8 -15.23 6.82 18.10
C PHE A 8 -13.79 7.27 18.29
N ALA A 9 -13.04 6.61 19.19
CA ALA A 9 -11.62 6.92 19.41
C ALA A 9 -10.77 6.67 18.16
N SER A 10 -10.94 5.52 17.49
CA SER A 10 -10.19 5.22 16.26
C SER A 10 -10.54 6.14 15.10
N LEU A 11 -11.79 6.58 14.99
CA LEU A 11 -12.23 7.53 13.96
C LEU A 11 -11.70 8.95 14.21
N LEU A 12 -11.65 9.38 15.48
CA LEU A 12 -11.01 10.63 15.89
C LEU A 12 -9.50 10.62 15.66
N ILE A 13 -8.81 9.53 16.01
CA ILE A 13 -7.36 9.39 15.79
C ILE A 13 -7.03 9.38 14.30
N LEU A 14 -7.82 8.65 13.49
CA LEU A 14 -7.64 8.64 12.05
C LEU A 14 -7.89 10.04 11.46
N GLY A 15 -8.96 10.72 11.87
CA GLY A 15 -9.24 12.09 11.44
C GLY A 15 -8.12 13.06 11.81
N ALA A 16 -7.57 12.96 13.02
CA ALA A 16 -6.45 13.77 13.47
C ALA A 16 -5.17 13.49 12.67
N LEU A 17 -4.84 12.22 12.41
CA LEU A 17 -3.69 11.84 11.59
C LEU A 17 -3.83 12.37 10.15
N LEU A 18 -5.01 12.23 9.57
CA LEU A 18 -5.31 12.74 8.23
C LEU A 18 -5.24 14.28 8.16
N PHE A 19 -5.68 14.96 9.21
CA PHE A 19 -5.55 16.42 9.33
C PHE A 19 -4.09 16.85 9.44
N LEU A 20 -3.29 16.17 10.27
CA LEU A 20 -1.85 16.44 10.41
C LEU A 20 -1.11 16.27 9.09
N VAL A 21 -1.41 15.22 8.31
CA VAL A 21 -0.83 15.01 6.98
C VAL A 21 -1.13 16.16 6.03
N ARG A 22 -2.28 16.84 6.18
CA ARG A 22 -2.68 17.95 5.32
C ARG A 22 -2.20 19.31 5.81
N CYS A 23 -1.89 19.43 7.09
CA CYS A 23 -1.46 20.67 7.72
C CYS A 23 0.06 20.87 7.78
N GLU A 24 0.88 19.89 7.40
CA GLU A 24 2.33 20.08 7.35
C GLU A 24 2.66 21.12 6.25
N PRO A 25 3.17 22.32 6.61
CA PRO A 25 3.54 23.31 5.62
C PRO A 25 4.72 22.78 4.83
N ILE A 26 4.53 22.55 3.53
CA ILE A 26 5.61 22.07 2.65
C ILE A 26 6.45 23.31 2.27
N PRO A 27 7.72 23.42 2.72
CA PRO A 27 8.56 24.53 2.31
C PRO A 27 8.80 24.45 0.80
N GLU A 28 8.82 25.60 0.11
CA GLU A 28 8.90 25.67 -1.36
C GLU A 28 10.10 24.89 -1.92
N LYS A 29 11.26 24.95 -1.27
CA LYS A 29 12.47 24.20 -1.64
C LYS A 29 12.36 22.69 -1.39
N SER A 30 11.49 22.25 -0.49
CA SER A 30 11.25 20.83 -0.22
C SER A 30 10.52 20.13 -1.38
N ASP A 31 9.72 20.85 -2.18
CA ASP A 31 9.10 20.26 -3.37
C ASP A 31 10.18 19.93 -4.44
N THR A 32 11.21 20.77 -4.56
CA THR A 32 12.38 20.47 -5.40
C THR A 32 13.14 19.25 -4.88
N THR A 33 13.39 19.16 -3.57
CA THR A 33 14.00 17.97 -2.94
C THR A 33 13.18 16.70 -3.22
N LYS A 34 11.84 16.78 -3.11
CA LYS A 34 10.93 15.67 -3.43
C LYS A 34 11.06 15.25 -4.88
N LYS A 35 11.07 16.20 -5.82
CA LYS A 35 11.22 15.94 -7.26
C LYS A 35 12.54 15.25 -7.55
N ILE A 36 13.65 15.70 -6.97
CA ILE A 36 14.97 15.06 -7.15
C ILE A 36 14.94 13.62 -6.65
N ALA A 37 14.47 13.40 -5.41
CA ALA A 37 14.38 12.06 -4.83
C ALA A 37 13.50 11.13 -5.68
N SER A 38 12.35 11.62 -6.17
CA SER A 38 11.46 10.85 -7.03
C SER A 38 12.09 10.44 -8.37
N ARG A 39 12.96 11.28 -8.94
CA ARG A 39 13.67 10.99 -10.20
C ARG A 39 14.79 9.97 -9.99
N ILE A 40 15.49 10.04 -8.86
CA ILE A 40 16.44 9.00 -8.46
C ILE A 40 15.70 7.67 -8.22
N ASP A 41 14.55 7.70 -7.56
CA ASP A 41 13.71 6.52 -7.35
C ASP A 41 13.18 5.95 -8.70
N ALA A 42 12.87 6.79 -9.68
CA ALA A 42 12.51 6.36 -11.04
C ALA A 42 13.70 5.70 -11.78
N ALA A 43 14.91 6.22 -11.60
CA ALA A 43 16.12 5.60 -12.14
C ALA A 43 16.38 4.21 -11.54
N ILE A 44 16.23 4.05 -10.21
CA ILE A 44 16.32 2.75 -9.54
C ILE A 44 15.24 1.79 -10.08
N TRP A 45 14.04 2.30 -10.31
CA TRP A 45 12.95 1.51 -10.88
C TRP A 45 13.30 0.99 -12.28
N ALA A 46 13.81 1.86 -13.16
CA ALA A 46 14.24 1.49 -14.51
C ALA A 46 15.33 0.39 -14.49
N LEU A 47 16.34 0.56 -13.63
CA LEU A 47 17.43 -0.42 -13.49
C LEU A 47 16.95 -1.80 -13.06
N ARG A 48 16.01 -1.86 -12.10
CA ARG A 48 15.44 -3.13 -11.64
C ARG A 48 14.54 -3.82 -12.69
N HIS A 49 14.05 -3.08 -13.67
CA HIS A 49 13.29 -3.63 -14.80
C HIS A 49 14.19 -4.01 -16.00
N GLY A 50 15.51 -3.81 -15.88
CA GLY A 50 16.47 -4.06 -16.95
C GLY A 50 16.48 -2.97 -18.03
N ASP A 51 15.87 -1.81 -17.78
CA ASP A 51 15.87 -0.67 -18.70
C ASP A 51 17.03 0.28 -18.36
N ASN A 52 18.19 -0.03 -18.93
CA ASN A 52 19.41 0.77 -18.75
C ASN A 52 19.43 2.04 -19.61
N ALA A 53 18.49 2.20 -20.56
CA ALA A 53 18.46 3.32 -21.48
C ALA A 53 17.73 4.53 -20.89
N THR A 54 16.69 4.31 -20.07
CA THR A 54 15.91 5.40 -19.45
C THR A 54 16.46 5.88 -18.10
N ALA A 55 17.20 5.03 -17.39
CA ALA A 55 17.87 5.36 -16.13
C ALA A 55 18.77 6.62 -16.18
N PRO A 56 19.68 6.80 -17.15
CA PRO A 56 20.54 7.99 -17.21
C PRO A 56 19.76 9.28 -17.49
N THR A 57 18.65 9.20 -18.21
CA THR A 57 17.75 10.35 -18.47
C THR A 57 17.15 10.87 -17.16
N HIS A 58 16.64 9.96 -16.31
CA HIS A 58 16.11 10.32 -15.00
C HIS A 58 17.17 10.90 -14.06
N LEU A 59 18.41 10.39 -14.11
CA LEU A 59 19.53 10.92 -13.33
C LEU A 59 19.96 12.31 -13.81
N THR A 60 19.90 12.57 -15.12
CA THR A 60 20.21 13.88 -15.70
C THR A 60 19.17 14.92 -15.31
N GLU A 61 17.88 14.56 -15.35
CA GLU A 61 16.79 15.40 -14.83
C GLU A 61 16.96 15.71 -13.34
N ALA A 62 17.32 14.70 -12.53
CA ALA A 62 17.58 14.86 -11.11
C ALA A 62 18.75 15.83 -10.84
N ARG A 63 19.83 15.74 -11.63
CA ARG A 63 20.98 16.65 -11.55
C ARG A 63 20.60 18.09 -11.86
N ASN A 64 19.79 18.31 -12.89
CA ASN A 64 19.32 19.64 -13.28
C ASN A 64 18.43 20.29 -12.21
N LEU A 65 17.67 19.48 -11.48
CA LEU A 65 16.88 19.95 -10.33
C LEU A 65 17.77 20.21 -9.12
N TYR A 66 18.82 19.41 -8.91
CA TYR A 66 19.76 19.57 -7.81
C TYR A 66 20.56 20.88 -7.91
N SER A 67 20.97 21.30 -9.10
CA SER A 67 21.67 22.58 -9.29
C SER A 67 20.84 23.80 -8.87
N GLN A 68 19.51 23.66 -8.80
CA GLN A 68 18.59 24.72 -8.34
C GLN A 68 18.53 24.85 -6.81
N LEU A 69 19.06 23.88 -6.03
CA LEU A 69 19.07 23.99 -4.56
C LEU A 69 20.10 25.00 -4.04
N GLY A 70 21.17 25.29 -4.80
CA GLY A 70 22.21 26.23 -4.40
C GLY A 70 23.06 25.75 -3.21
N VAL A 71 23.28 24.44 -3.08
CA VAL A 71 24.10 23.80 -2.02
C VAL A 71 25.55 24.32 -2.02
N GLU A 72 26.06 24.71 -3.19
CA GLU A 72 27.40 25.28 -3.41
C GLU A 72 27.73 26.46 -2.48
N ASN A 73 26.73 27.24 -2.09
CA ASN A 73 26.91 28.42 -1.21
C ASN A 73 27.06 28.07 0.27
N LEU A 74 26.73 26.83 0.68
CA LEU A 74 26.70 26.39 2.08
C LEU A 74 27.75 25.32 2.36
N ASP A 75 27.94 24.36 1.43
CA ASP A 75 28.92 23.30 1.55
C ASP A 75 29.43 22.86 0.17
N ASN A 76 30.56 23.43 -0.24
CA ASN A 76 31.17 23.18 -1.54
C ASN A 76 31.81 21.77 -1.62
N GLU A 77 32.27 21.20 -0.50
CA GLU A 77 32.84 19.84 -0.50
C GLU A 77 31.75 18.79 -0.75
N LEU A 78 30.61 18.95 -0.08
CA LEU A 78 29.45 18.09 -0.27
C LEU A 78 28.87 18.21 -1.68
N ASP A 79 28.79 19.43 -2.21
CA ASP A 79 28.27 19.68 -3.55
C ASP A 79 29.13 19.02 -4.65
N ASN A 80 30.45 19.13 -4.55
CA ASN A 80 31.37 18.47 -5.47
C ASN A 80 31.28 16.95 -5.39
N ARG A 81 31.14 16.39 -4.18
CA ARG A 81 30.92 14.94 -3.97
C ARG A 81 29.63 14.47 -4.65
N ILE A 82 28.54 15.22 -4.50
CA ILE A 82 27.24 14.88 -5.12
C ILE A 82 27.32 14.97 -6.65
N LYS A 83 27.96 16.02 -7.19
CA LYS A 83 28.20 16.15 -8.64
C LYS A 83 28.99 14.95 -9.19
N LEU A 84 30.04 14.50 -8.50
CA LEU A 84 30.78 13.30 -8.88
C LEU A 84 29.95 12.01 -8.82
N LEU A 85 29.11 11.86 -7.79
CA LEU A 85 28.19 10.73 -7.68
C LEU A 85 27.16 10.72 -8.82
N PHE A 86 26.65 11.88 -9.24
CA PHE A 86 25.79 11.99 -10.42
C PHE A 86 26.51 11.55 -11.70
N GLU A 87 27.74 12.02 -11.95
CA GLU A 87 28.52 11.61 -13.13
C GLU A 87 28.76 10.10 -13.16
N ASN A 88 29.19 9.53 -12.04
CA ASN A 88 29.43 8.09 -11.91
C ASN A 88 28.15 7.27 -12.13
N ALA A 89 27.02 7.72 -11.55
CA ALA A 89 25.73 7.04 -11.69
C ALA A 89 25.16 7.14 -13.12
N ILE A 90 25.44 8.23 -13.85
CA ILE A 90 25.03 8.38 -15.25
C ILE A 90 25.86 7.47 -16.17
N GLN A 91 27.17 7.36 -15.92
CA GLN A 91 28.07 6.55 -16.74
C GLN A 91 27.90 5.04 -16.53
N ALA A 92 27.71 4.63 -15.28
CA ALA A 92 27.53 3.23 -14.90
C ALA A 92 26.38 3.09 -13.90
N PRO A 93 25.13 3.04 -14.37
CA PRO A 93 23.97 3.07 -13.49
C PRO A 93 23.87 1.74 -12.73
N LYS A 94 24.23 1.78 -11.43
CA LYS A 94 24.11 0.69 -10.48
C LYS A 94 23.13 1.07 -9.38
N GLU A 95 22.38 0.08 -8.88
CA GLU A 95 21.41 0.29 -7.81
C GLU A 95 22.05 0.88 -6.54
N GLU A 96 23.23 0.39 -6.17
CA GLU A 96 23.97 0.86 -4.99
C GLU A 96 24.38 2.34 -5.10
N SER A 97 24.89 2.75 -6.27
CA SER A 97 25.27 4.14 -6.55
C SER A 97 24.06 5.08 -6.49
N CYS A 98 22.88 4.63 -6.97
CA CYS A 98 21.66 5.42 -6.89
C CYS A 98 21.15 5.56 -5.45
N HIS A 99 21.25 4.51 -4.62
CA HIS A 99 20.90 4.59 -3.20
C HIS A 99 21.85 5.51 -2.42
N GLU A 100 23.15 5.47 -2.71
CA GLU A 100 24.13 6.37 -2.11
C GLU A 100 23.86 7.83 -2.50
N LEU A 101 23.67 8.09 -3.79
CA LEU A 101 23.33 9.40 -4.32
C LEU A 101 22.07 9.97 -3.65
N ARG A 102 21.02 9.14 -3.49
CA ARG A 102 19.80 9.55 -2.78
C ARG A 102 20.14 10.02 -1.36
N ARG A 103 20.90 9.24 -0.58
CA ARG A 103 21.25 9.59 0.81
C ARG A 103 22.00 10.93 0.90
N GLU A 104 22.98 11.15 0.04
CA GLU A 104 23.78 12.38 0.05
C GLU A 104 22.97 13.60 -0.38
N VAL A 105 22.10 13.46 -1.39
CA VAL A 105 21.17 14.53 -1.78
C VAL A 105 20.21 14.89 -0.65
N LEU A 106 19.71 13.92 0.12
CA LEU A 106 18.83 14.21 1.26
C LEU A 106 19.58 14.91 2.40
N ARG A 107 20.85 14.56 2.61
CA ARG A 107 21.73 15.26 3.56
C ARG A 107 21.97 16.71 3.14
N ALA A 108 22.33 16.93 1.87
CA ALA A 108 22.48 18.27 1.32
C ALA A 108 21.20 19.10 1.47
N ALA A 109 20.04 18.52 1.14
CA ALA A 109 18.75 19.20 1.29
C ALA A 109 18.45 19.60 2.75
N SER A 110 18.87 18.78 3.73
CA SER A 110 18.70 19.13 5.15
C SER A 110 19.53 20.35 5.57
N ILE A 111 20.73 20.52 5.01
CA ILE A 111 21.63 21.66 5.28
C ILE A 111 21.08 22.96 4.69
N VAL A 112 20.41 22.87 3.53
CA VAL A 112 19.79 24.03 2.86
C VAL A 112 18.44 24.44 3.49
N ASN A 113 18.11 23.95 4.69
CA ASN A 113 16.81 24.13 5.34
C ASN A 113 15.63 23.68 4.45
N ALA A 114 15.86 22.70 3.57
CA ALA A 114 14.86 22.08 2.72
C ALA A 114 14.73 20.57 3.02
N PRO A 115 14.59 20.16 4.30
CA PRO A 115 14.45 18.75 4.64
C PRO A 115 13.19 18.17 4.01
N LEU A 116 13.22 16.88 3.71
CA LEU A 116 12.01 16.15 3.35
C LEU A 116 11.00 16.23 4.51
N PRO A 117 9.72 16.54 4.23
CA PRO A 117 8.68 16.55 5.25
C PRO A 117 8.60 15.18 5.91
N LEU A 118 8.24 15.15 7.19
CA LEU A 118 8.24 13.91 7.99
C LEU A 118 7.29 12.87 7.40
N ILE A 119 6.20 13.36 6.78
CA ILE A 119 5.25 12.60 5.95
C ILE A 119 5.96 11.75 4.89
N PHE A 120 7.01 12.26 4.24
CA PHE A 120 7.75 11.57 3.18
C PHE A 120 8.90 10.73 3.73
N ALA A 121 9.62 11.24 4.73
CA ALA A 121 10.73 10.51 5.36
C ALA A 121 10.27 9.19 6.00
N HIS A 122 9.11 9.19 6.66
CA HIS A 122 8.55 8.02 7.35
C HIS A 122 7.28 7.48 6.67
N SER A 123 7.16 7.68 5.34
CA SER A 123 6.01 7.26 4.54
C SER A 123 5.54 5.83 4.81
N PRO A 124 6.42 4.79 4.86
CA PRO A 124 5.98 3.42 5.08
C PRO A 124 5.22 3.23 6.38
N CYS A 125 5.75 3.77 7.47
CA CYS A 125 5.23 3.61 8.83
C CYS A 125 3.92 4.38 9.01
N LEU A 126 3.83 5.60 8.48
CA LEU A 126 2.63 6.41 8.55
C LEU A 126 1.48 5.77 7.78
N VAL A 127 1.73 5.34 6.55
CA VAL A 127 0.71 4.65 5.74
C VAL A 127 0.29 3.34 6.39
N LEU A 128 1.24 2.56 6.93
CA LEU A 128 0.93 1.35 7.70
C LEU A 128 0.02 1.64 8.90
N LEU A 129 0.31 2.68 9.67
CA LEU A 129 -0.47 3.06 10.84
C LEU A 129 -1.90 3.48 10.46
N ILE A 130 -2.04 4.32 9.42
CA ILE A 130 -3.33 4.76 8.89
C ILE A 130 -4.13 3.56 8.38
N SER A 131 -3.50 2.67 7.60
CA SER A 131 -4.13 1.44 7.13
C SER A 131 -4.52 0.52 8.27
N ALA A 132 -3.75 0.47 9.35
CA ALA A 132 -4.03 -0.39 10.48
C ALA A 132 -5.23 0.07 11.31
N LEU A 133 -5.32 1.37 11.57
CA LEU A 133 -6.50 1.98 12.19
C LEU A 133 -7.74 1.82 11.31
N SER A 134 -7.59 1.99 10.00
CA SER A 134 -8.69 1.80 9.03
C SER A 134 -9.17 0.35 8.97
N GLY A 135 -8.24 -0.61 8.98
CA GLY A 135 -8.54 -2.04 9.04
C GLY A 135 -9.25 -2.43 10.33
N PHE A 136 -8.84 -1.84 11.46
CA PHE A 136 -9.50 -2.03 12.75
C PHE A 136 -10.94 -1.51 12.73
N LEU A 137 -11.15 -0.29 12.23
CA LEU A 137 -12.48 0.31 12.04
C LEU A 137 -13.38 -0.58 11.17
N TYR A 138 -12.85 -1.09 10.05
CA TYR A 138 -13.58 -2.00 9.17
C TYR A 138 -13.96 -3.30 9.87
N ALA A 139 -13.03 -3.93 10.59
CA ALA A 139 -13.29 -5.18 11.31
C ALA A 139 -14.36 -4.99 12.42
N CYS A 140 -14.33 -3.86 13.13
CA CYS A 140 -15.37 -3.52 14.09
C CYS A 140 -16.73 -3.27 13.43
N LEU A 141 -16.78 -2.59 12.28
CA LEU A 141 -18.00 -2.36 11.52
C LEU A 141 -18.60 -3.69 11.04
N LEU A 142 -17.76 -4.58 10.53
CA LEU A 142 -18.15 -5.92 10.09
C LEU A 142 -18.74 -6.71 11.26
N LYS A 143 -18.08 -6.70 12.42
CA LYS A 143 -18.56 -7.38 13.63
C LYS A 143 -19.95 -6.92 14.06
N LYS A 144 -20.26 -5.63 13.90
CA LYS A 144 -21.53 -5.03 14.30
C LYS A 144 -22.65 -5.25 13.28
N THR A 145 -22.31 -5.31 11.99
CA THR A 145 -23.29 -5.31 10.89
C THR A 145 -23.66 -6.72 10.46
N VAL A 146 -22.77 -7.69 10.68
CA VAL A 146 -22.94 -9.08 10.25
C VAL A 146 -23.43 -9.94 11.39
N ASP A 147 -24.51 -10.68 11.16
CA ASP A 147 -24.95 -11.77 12.03
C ASP A 147 -24.05 -13.00 11.82
N TRP A 148 -23.14 -13.22 12.75
CA TRP A 148 -22.16 -14.30 12.68
C TRP A 148 -22.75 -15.68 12.93
N GLU A 149 -23.90 -15.78 13.59
CA GLU A 149 -24.55 -17.07 13.87
C GLU A 149 -25.10 -17.65 12.57
N ARG A 150 -25.85 -16.83 11.82
CA ARG A 150 -26.36 -17.22 10.50
C ARG A 150 -25.25 -17.54 9.52
N VAL A 151 -24.17 -16.77 9.54
CA VAL A 151 -23.00 -17.03 8.68
C VAL A 151 -22.34 -18.37 9.01
N ARG A 152 -22.21 -18.70 10.30
CA ARG A 152 -21.60 -19.97 10.74
C ARG A 152 -22.45 -21.17 10.37
N GLU A 153 -23.77 -21.07 10.52
CA GLU A 153 -24.72 -22.11 10.12
C GLU A 153 -24.63 -22.42 8.62
N ILE A 154 -24.66 -21.39 7.77
CA ILE A 154 -24.57 -21.57 6.32
C ILE A 154 -23.19 -22.13 5.93
N LYS A 155 -22.10 -21.63 6.54
CA LYS A 155 -20.75 -22.17 6.30
C LYS A 155 -20.65 -23.67 6.64
N ALA A 156 -21.23 -24.10 7.76
CA ALA A 156 -21.25 -25.51 8.15
C ALA A 156 -22.02 -26.38 7.14
N GLN A 157 -23.16 -25.90 6.62
CA GLN A 157 -23.93 -26.60 5.58
C GLN A 157 -23.14 -26.71 4.26
N VAL A 158 -22.50 -25.63 3.83
CA VAL A 158 -21.67 -25.60 2.61
C VAL A 158 -20.45 -26.49 2.74
N GLU A 159 -19.79 -26.50 3.90
CA GLU A 159 -18.64 -27.36 4.15
C GLU A 159 -19.03 -28.84 4.20
N GLY A 160 -20.17 -29.17 4.81
CA GLY A 160 -20.76 -30.51 4.78
C GLY A 160 -21.04 -30.98 3.35
N TRP A 161 -21.64 -30.14 2.52
CA TRP A 161 -21.84 -30.44 1.09
C TRP A 161 -20.53 -30.61 0.33
N ARG A 162 -19.53 -29.75 0.57
CA ARG A 162 -18.21 -29.82 -0.09
C ARG A 162 -17.47 -31.11 0.25
N ARG A 163 -17.57 -31.60 1.49
CA ARG A 163 -17.01 -32.90 1.90
C ARG A 163 -17.67 -34.06 1.16
N ARG A 164 -19.01 -34.10 1.12
CA ARG A 164 -19.76 -35.13 0.35
C ARG A 164 -19.40 -35.10 -1.14
N LEU A 165 -19.25 -33.92 -1.72
CA LEU A 165 -18.83 -33.78 -3.12
C LEU A 165 -17.42 -34.32 -3.37
N GLN A 166 -16.47 -34.08 -2.46
CA GLN A 166 -15.13 -34.65 -2.56
C GLN A 166 -15.14 -36.18 -2.44
N GLU A 167 -15.96 -36.73 -1.53
CA GLU A 167 -16.13 -38.18 -1.37
C GLU A 167 -16.78 -38.83 -2.59
N ALA A 168 -17.85 -38.26 -3.13
CA ALA A 168 -18.53 -38.74 -4.34
C ALA A 168 -17.63 -38.66 -5.58
N ARG A 169 -16.83 -37.59 -5.72
CA ARG A 169 -15.82 -37.48 -6.80
C ARG A 169 -14.74 -38.55 -6.70
N LYS A 170 -14.27 -38.87 -5.49
CA LYS A 170 -13.31 -39.96 -5.26
C LYS A 170 -13.90 -41.33 -5.60
N ARG A 171 -15.19 -41.55 -5.30
CA ARG A 171 -15.92 -42.79 -5.58
C ARG A 171 -16.41 -42.91 -7.04
N ARG A 172 -16.31 -41.85 -7.86
CA ARG A 172 -16.81 -41.77 -9.25
C ARG A 172 -18.28 -42.18 -9.41
N ASP A 173 -19.10 -41.93 -8.39
CA ASP A 173 -20.52 -42.28 -8.44
C ASP A 173 -21.31 -41.16 -9.15
N PHE A 174 -21.67 -41.42 -10.41
CA PHE A 174 -22.42 -40.47 -11.23
C PHE A 174 -23.83 -40.16 -10.70
N LYS A 175 -24.46 -41.09 -9.94
CA LYS A 175 -25.79 -40.86 -9.38
C LYS A 175 -25.74 -39.94 -8.17
N GLU A 176 -24.77 -40.13 -7.29
CA GLU A 176 -24.58 -39.22 -6.14
C GLU A 176 -24.14 -37.83 -6.59
N LEU A 177 -23.30 -37.73 -7.63
CA LEU A 177 -22.91 -36.44 -8.21
C LEU A 177 -24.12 -35.65 -8.75
N HIS A 178 -25.09 -36.33 -9.39
CA HIS A 178 -26.30 -35.67 -9.88
C HIS A 178 -27.20 -35.17 -8.73
N LYS A 179 -27.37 -35.97 -7.66
CA LYS A 179 -28.10 -35.55 -6.44
C LYS A 179 -27.43 -34.35 -5.77
N LEU A 180 -26.10 -34.38 -5.63
CA LEU A 180 -25.32 -33.28 -5.06
C LEU A 180 -25.38 -32.00 -5.91
N SER A 181 -25.50 -32.12 -7.23
CA SER A 181 -25.72 -30.97 -8.12
C SER A 181 -27.10 -30.34 -7.92
N GLN A 182 -28.13 -31.14 -7.64
CA GLN A 182 -29.46 -30.60 -7.30
C GLN A 182 -29.46 -29.94 -5.92
N GLU A 183 -28.73 -30.50 -4.95
CA GLU A 183 -28.50 -29.86 -3.65
C GLU A 183 -27.75 -28.52 -3.79
N PHE A 184 -26.79 -28.42 -4.72
CA PHE A 184 -26.10 -27.16 -4.98
C PHE A 184 -27.06 -26.05 -5.40
N SER A 185 -28.09 -26.34 -6.19
CA SER A 185 -29.10 -25.35 -6.55
C SER A 185 -29.90 -24.84 -5.34
N ARG A 186 -30.03 -25.65 -4.27
CA ARG A 186 -30.66 -25.23 -3.00
C ARG A 186 -29.69 -24.47 -2.11
N LEU A 187 -28.38 -24.73 -2.21
CA LEU A 187 -27.32 -24.04 -1.47
C LEU A 187 -26.89 -22.72 -2.13
N ALA A 188 -27.06 -22.58 -3.44
CA ALA A 188 -26.75 -21.37 -4.19
C ALA A 188 -27.40 -20.09 -3.61
N PRO A 189 -28.70 -20.06 -3.24
CA PRO A 189 -29.30 -18.88 -2.61
C PRO A 189 -28.72 -18.60 -1.20
N LEU A 190 -28.32 -19.63 -0.45
CA LEU A 190 -27.67 -19.44 0.85
C LEU A 190 -26.24 -18.88 0.67
N GLN A 191 -25.55 -19.29 -0.38
CA GLN A 191 -24.24 -18.74 -0.73
C GLN A 191 -24.34 -17.28 -1.21
N SER A 192 -25.39 -16.93 -1.98
CA SER A 192 -25.62 -15.53 -2.37
C SER A 192 -26.03 -14.66 -1.19
N GLU A 193 -26.79 -15.21 -0.22
CA GLU A 193 -27.09 -14.55 1.05
C GLU A 193 -25.80 -14.24 1.82
N LEU A 194 -24.89 -15.21 1.95
CA LEU A 194 -23.56 -14.99 2.55
C LEU A 194 -22.78 -13.87 1.84
N MET A 195 -22.79 -13.85 0.51
CA MET A 195 -22.13 -12.80 -0.26
C MET A 195 -22.78 -11.44 0.04
N MET A 196 -24.11 -11.34 0.00
CA MET A 196 -24.84 -10.10 0.30
C MET A 196 -24.55 -9.59 1.71
N VAL A 197 -24.48 -10.49 2.70
CA VAL A 197 -24.14 -10.14 4.08
C VAL A 197 -22.72 -9.55 4.18
N GLN A 198 -21.76 -10.01 3.36
CA GLN A 198 -20.42 -9.43 3.30
C GLN A 198 -20.35 -8.16 2.42
N PHE A 199 -21.19 -8.04 1.40
CA PHE A 199 -21.23 -6.87 0.52
C PHE A 199 -21.86 -5.65 1.19
N ARG A 200 -22.92 -5.82 2.00
CA ARG A 200 -23.55 -4.72 2.74
C ARG A 200 -22.53 -3.85 3.51
N PRO A 201 -21.71 -4.39 4.44
CA PRO A 201 -20.72 -3.60 5.18
C PRO A 201 -19.62 -3.06 4.27
N THR A 202 -19.26 -3.79 3.21
CA THR A 202 -18.27 -3.32 2.24
C THR A 202 -18.77 -2.10 1.45
N LEU A 203 -20.05 -2.07 1.05
CA LEU A 203 -20.65 -0.93 0.36
C LEU A 203 -20.70 0.32 1.23
N TYR A 204 -20.99 0.18 2.53
CA TYR A 204 -20.92 1.31 3.47
C TYR A 204 -19.49 1.82 3.69
N PHE A 205 -18.50 0.92 3.71
CA PHE A 205 -17.09 1.29 3.92
C PHE A 205 -16.39 1.76 2.64
N PHE A 206 -16.86 1.36 1.47
CA PHE A 206 -16.27 1.72 0.18
C PHE A 206 -16.09 3.22 -0.04
N PRO A 207 -17.09 4.10 0.18
CA PRO A 207 -16.89 5.54 -0.02
C PRO A 207 -15.85 6.11 0.95
N PHE A 208 -15.77 5.59 2.17
CA PHE A 208 -14.75 5.98 3.13
C PHE A 208 -13.34 5.53 2.68
N PHE A 209 -13.22 4.32 2.13
CA PHE A 209 -11.97 3.83 1.57
C PHE A 209 -11.52 4.64 0.34
N ILE A 210 -12.44 5.01 -0.55
CA ILE A 210 -12.15 5.89 -1.69
C ILE A 210 -11.71 7.28 -1.22
N LEU A 211 -12.37 7.84 -0.20
CA LEU A 211 -11.97 9.11 0.39
C LEU A 211 -10.55 9.04 0.96
N LEU A 212 -10.21 7.94 1.65
CA LEU A 212 -8.86 7.70 2.16
C LEU A 212 -7.83 7.62 1.03
N LEU A 213 -8.13 6.92 -0.07
CA LEU A 213 -7.26 6.85 -1.24
C LEU A 213 -7.06 8.21 -1.91
N LEU A 214 -8.11 9.02 -2.05
CA LEU A 214 -8.00 10.36 -2.62
C LEU A 214 -7.15 11.27 -1.74
N LEU A 215 -7.33 11.16 -0.42
CA LEU A 215 -6.65 12.00 0.55
C LEU A 215 -5.16 11.68 0.66
N LEU A 216 -4.78 10.39 0.60
CA LEU A 216 -3.37 9.97 0.54
C LEU A 216 -2.79 10.15 -0.87
N GLY A 217 -3.60 9.99 -1.91
CA GLY A 217 -3.17 10.10 -3.31
C GLY A 217 -2.68 11.49 -3.69
N GLY A 218 -3.24 12.55 -3.09
CA GLY A 218 -2.79 13.94 -3.32
C GLY A 218 -1.32 14.18 -2.95
N PRO A 219 -0.96 14.16 -1.64
CA PRO A 219 0.39 14.49 -1.20
C PRO A 219 1.44 13.47 -1.68
N TYR A 220 1.06 12.19 -1.77
CA TYR A 220 1.97 11.12 -2.14
C TYR A 220 1.90 10.71 -3.63
N SER A 221 1.33 11.55 -4.49
CA SER A 221 1.33 11.31 -5.94
C SER A 221 2.77 11.23 -6.46
N GLY A 222 3.09 10.17 -7.21
CA GLY A 222 4.42 9.94 -7.81
C GLY A 222 5.52 9.53 -6.83
N TRP A 223 5.20 9.31 -5.54
CA TRP A 223 6.17 8.90 -4.54
C TRP A 223 6.24 7.38 -4.38
N VAL A 224 7.45 6.82 -4.35
CA VAL A 224 7.68 5.42 -4.00
C VAL A 224 7.74 5.30 -2.48
N VAL A 225 6.71 4.70 -1.89
CA VAL A 225 6.57 4.60 -0.43
C VAL A 225 7.47 3.50 0.12
N VAL A 226 7.50 2.32 -0.51
CA VAL A 226 8.33 1.18 -0.07
C VAL A 226 9.04 0.54 -1.25
N TRP A 227 10.35 0.32 -1.07
CA TRP A 227 11.13 -0.58 -1.91
C TRP A 227 11.10 -2.00 -1.32
N LEU A 228 10.69 -2.97 -2.13
CA LEU A 228 10.71 -4.38 -1.72
C LEU A 228 12.14 -4.93 -1.91
N PRO A 229 12.66 -5.75 -0.98
CA PRO A 229 13.97 -6.37 -1.10
C PRO A 229 13.99 -7.54 -2.11
N PHE A 230 12.83 -7.96 -2.60
CA PHE A 230 12.67 -9.00 -3.62
C PHE A 230 11.73 -8.51 -4.73
N GLY A 231 11.99 -8.94 -5.97
CA GLY A 231 11.11 -8.70 -7.10
C GLY A 231 10.04 -9.78 -7.21
N LEU A 232 8.76 -9.40 -7.10
CA LEU A 232 7.65 -10.31 -7.32
C LEU A 232 7.27 -10.32 -8.80
N ARG A 233 7.38 -11.48 -9.47
CA ARG A 233 6.86 -11.63 -10.83
C ARG A 233 5.37 -12.01 -10.75
N LEU A 234 4.50 -11.00 -10.88
CA LEU A 234 3.06 -11.20 -10.89
C LEU A 234 2.58 -11.54 -12.32
N PRO A 235 1.69 -12.51 -12.50
CA PRO A 235 1.24 -12.96 -13.82
C PRO A 235 0.50 -11.89 -14.64
N ILE A 236 -0.06 -10.85 -13.98
CA ILE A 236 -0.84 -9.78 -14.62
C ILE A 236 -0.06 -8.46 -14.67
N TRP A 237 0.83 -8.21 -13.71
CA TRP A 237 1.48 -6.91 -13.51
C TRP A 237 2.99 -6.89 -13.75
N GLY A 238 3.59 -8.00 -14.19
CA GLY A 238 5.02 -8.05 -14.48
C GLY A 238 5.89 -8.04 -13.22
N TYR A 239 7.06 -7.38 -13.29
CA TYR A 239 7.99 -7.28 -12.17
C TYR A 239 7.54 -6.19 -11.19
N TRP A 240 7.07 -6.60 -10.02
CA TRP A 240 6.72 -5.69 -8.92
C TRP A 240 7.90 -5.53 -7.98
N THR A 241 8.56 -4.36 -8.03
CA THR A 241 9.76 -4.06 -7.22
C THR A 241 9.60 -2.83 -6.31
N SER A 242 8.58 -2.01 -6.55
CA SER A 242 8.29 -0.81 -5.77
C SER A 242 6.79 -0.69 -5.47
N CYS A 243 6.44 -0.42 -4.22
CA CYS A 243 5.06 -0.07 -3.85
C CYS A 243 4.91 1.44 -3.84
N GLY A 244 4.19 1.95 -4.84
CA GLY A 244 3.61 3.29 -4.76
C GLY A 244 2.56 3.37 -3.65
N THR A 245 2.11 4.59 -3.35
CA THR A 245 1.16 4.87 -2.26
C THR A 245 -0.10 4.00 -2.32
N LEU A 246 -0.70 3.88 -3.49
CA LEU A 246 -1.93 3.10 -3.66
C LEU A 246 -1.71 1.61 -3.41
N SER A 247 -0.65 1.03 -4.01
CA SER A 247 -0.30 -0.37 -3.83
C SER A 247 0.02 -0.69 -2.36
N TRP A 248 0.75 0.21 -1.69
CA TRP A 248 1.08 0.04 -0.28
C TRP A 248 -0.14 0.15 0.63
N VAL A 249 -1.05 1.08 0.37
CA VAL A 249 -2.33 1.19 1.11
C VAL A 249 -3.17 -0.06 0.95
N ILE A 250 -3.36 -0.56 -0.28
CA ILE A 250 -4.17 -1.76 -0.53
C ILE A 250 -3.55 -2.99 0.16
N LEU A 251 -2.24 -3.16 0.03
CA LEU A 251 -1.53 -4.30 0.61
C LEU A 251 -1.60 -4.27 2.14
N SER A 252 -1.31 -3.12 2.75
CA SER A 252 -1.33 -2.94 4.21
C SER A 252 -2.74 -3.03 4.78
N PHE A 253 -3.72 -2.38 4.14
CA PHE A 253 -5.11 -2.45 4.55
C PHE A 253 -5.64 -3.89 4.46
N GLY A 254 -5.36 -4.61 3.37
CA GLY A 254 -5.78 -5.99 3.20
C GLY A 254 -5.16 -6.92 4.23
N ALA A 255 -3.85 -6.83 4.44
CA ALA A 255 -3.15 -7.62 5.44
C ALA A 255 -3.68 -7.35 6.86
N MET A 256 -3.86 -6.08 7.20
CA MET A 256 -4.28 -5.67 8.53
C MET A 256 -5.77 -5.92 8.78
N SER A 257 -6.62 -5.79 7.76
CA SER A 257 -8.04 -6.19 7.82
C SER A 257 -8.16 -7.69 8.09
N SER A 258 -7.39 -8.52 7.39
CA SER A 258 -7.32 -9.96 7.65
C SER A 258 -6.86 -10.26 9.08
N PHE A 259 -5.83 -9.57 9.57
CA PHE A 259 -5.33 -9.71 10.94
C PHE A 259 -6.41 -9.35 11.98
N TRP A 260 -7.06 -8.21 11.85
CA TRP A 260 -8.10 -7.77 12.78
C TRP A 260 -9.34 -8.65 12.74
N ARG A 261 -9.72 -9.16 11.56
CA ARG A 261 -10.81 -10.14 11.45
C ARG A 261 -10.48 -11.42 12.21
N LYS A 262 -9.27 -11.92 12.05
CA LYS A 262 -8.76 -13.07 12.81
C LYS A 262 -8.86 -12.84 14.31
N LEU A 263 -8.38 -11.67 14.77
CA LEU A 263 -8.35 -11.34 16.19
C LEU A 263 -9.73 -11.09 16.81
N LEU A 264 -10.65 -10.40 16.12
CA LEU A 264 -11.91 -9.93 16.68
C LEU A 264 -13.10 -10.87 16.46
N ILE A 265 -13.06 -11.67 15.39
CA ILE A 265 -14.15 -12.54 14.95
C ILE A 265 -13.78 -14.02 15.13
N GLY A 266 -12.48 -14.35 15.21
CA GLY A 266 -12.01 -15.72 15.49
C GLY A 266 -12.10 -16.67 14.29
N GLU A 267 -11.93 -16.15 13.07
CA GLU A 267 -11.65 -16.99 11.88
C GLU A 267 -10.17 -17.32 11.74
#